data_AF-D9CI00-F1
#
_entry.id   AF-D9CI00-F1
#
_cell.length_a   1.000
_cell.length_b   1.000
_cell.length_c   1.000
_cell.angle_alpha   90.00
_cell.angle_beta   90.00
_cell.angle_gamma   90.00
#
_symmetry.space_group_name_H-M   'P 1'
#
loop_
_entity.id
_entity.type
_entity.pdbx_description
1 polymer ?
#
loop_
_entity_poly.entity_id
_entity_poly.type
_entity_poly.pdbx_seq_one_letter_code
_entity_poly.pdbx_strand_id
1 'polypeptide(L)'
;VWGFNDVTATPGTGTVWYQSFVNGASPVINTGANGLQRLDYVVASAEAHGISLIINFVNNWTDYGGMAAYCSYYGISPVTGWYTNTAAQTQYKAYIQAVVSRYTTSKAIFSWELPNEP
;
A
#
# COMPACT_ATOMS: atom_id res chain seq x y z
N VAL A 1 5.06 9.90 -5.19
CA VAL A 1 5.45 9.18 -3.95
C VAL A 1 4.83 7.79 -4.02
N TRP A 2 5.46 6.77 -3.46
CA TRP A 2 4.88 5.43 -3.41
C TRP A 2 3.91 5.29 -2.24
N GLY A 3 2.66 4.98 -2.56
CA GLY A 3 1.60 4.71 -1.58
C GLY A 3 1.53 3.24 -1.17
N PHE A 4 2.57 2.44 -1.44
CA PHE A 4 2.64 1.01 -1.13
C PHE A 4 4.00 0.68 -0.50
N ASN A 5 4.02 -0.34 0.35
CA ASN A 5 5.22 -0.98 0.88
C ASN A 5 4.79 -2.27 1.59
N ASP A 6 4.81 -3.38 0.85
CA ASP A 6 4.23 -4.66 1.25
C ASP A 6 5.34 -5.63 1.67
N VAL A 7 5.22 -6.19 2.88
CA VAL A 7 6.23 -7.10 3.45
C VAL A 7 5.67 -8.51 3.64
N THR A 8 6.51 -9.53 3.43
CA THR A 8 6.15 -10.95 3.61
C THR A 8 6.81 -11.59 4.83
N ALA A 9 7.67 -10.84 5.53
CA ALA A 9 8.33 -11.24 6.76
C ALA A 9 8.13 -10.16 7.82
N THR A 10 8.21 -10.54 9.10
CA THR A 10 8.09 -9.60 10.22
C THR A 10 9.16 -8.51 10.11
N PRO A 11 8.78 -7.23 9.97
CA PRO A 11 9.75 -6.15 9.83
C PRO A 11 10.56 -5.95 11.10
N GLY A 12 11.83 -5.61 10.94
CA GLY A 12 12.68 -5.22 12.06
C GLY A 12 12.21 -3.94 12.74
N THR A 13 12.74 -3.68 13.93
CA THR A 13 12.45 -2.44 14.66
C THR A 13 12.83 -1.22 13.83
N GLY A 14 11.89 -0.29 13.65
CA GLY A 14 12.11 0.95 12.89
C GLY A 14 11.96 0.81 11.37
N THR A 15 11.75 -0.39 10.84
CA THR A 15 11.50 -0.59 9.40
C THR A 15 10.14 0.00 9.01
N VAL A 16 10.12 0.78 7.93
CA VAL A 16 8.89 1.31 7.35
C VAL A 16 8.22 0.24 6.49
N TRP A 17 6.92 0.04 6.68
CA TRP A 17 6.08 -0.87 5.91
C TRP A 17 4.61 -0.48 6.03
N TYR A 18 3.81 -0.70 5.00
CA TYR A 18 2.40 -0.31 4.96
C TYR A 18 1.46 -1.50 5.06
N GLN A 19 1.79 -2.62 4.41
CA GLN A 19 1.01 -3.86 4.53
C GLN A 19 1.90 -5.06 4.84
N SER A 20 1.38 -5.98 5.65
CA SER A 20 2.08 -7.21 6.03
C SER A 20 1.30 -8.42 5.58
N PHE A 21 2.03 -9.37 4.98
CA PHE A 21 1.58 -10.62 4.39
C PHE A 21 2.43 -11.79 4.93
N VAL A 22 2.69 -11.78 6.24
CA VAL A 22 3.45 -12.83 6.92
C VAL A 22 2.61 -14.11 6.98
N ASN A 23 3.13 -15.20 6.43
CA ASN A 23 2.42 -16.48 6.43
C ASN A 23 2.14 -16.95 7.87
N GLY A 24 0.92 -17.43 8.12
CA GLY A 24 0.46 -17.82 9.46
C GLY A 24 -0.09 -16.67 10.33
N ALA A 25 -0.06 -15.42 9.85
CA ALA A 25 -0.69 -14.27 10.50
C ALA A 25 -1.69 -13.60 9.54
N SER A 26 -2.77 -13.02 10.07
CA SER A 26 -3.70 -12.24 9.23
C SER A 26 -2.99 -11.04 8.61
N PRO A 27 -3.37 -10.59 7.39
CA PRO A 27 -2.81 -9.39 6.81
C PRO A 27 -3.07 -8.17 7.69
N VAL A 28 -2.09 -7.27 7.77
CA VAL A 28 -2.17 -6.07 8.61
C VAL A 28 -1.87 -4.84 7.77
N ILE A 29 -2.66 -3.78 7.96
CA ILE A 29 -2.34 -2.44 7.46
C ILE A 29 -1.71 -1.65 8.62
N ASN A 30 -0.46 -1.25 8.47
CA ASN A 30 0.26 -0.50 9.49
C ASN A 30 -0.17 0.96 9.50
N THR A 31 -1.03 1.34 10.44
CA THR A 31 -1.51 2.72 10.61
C THR A 31 -0.63 3.56 11.54
N GLY A 32 0.44 2.98 12.10
CA GLY A 32 1.30 3.59 13.12
C GLY A 32 2.51 4.36 12.57
N ALA A 33 3.45 4.68 13.47
CA ALA A 33 4.59 5.56 13.23
C ALA A 33 5.57 5.09 12.13
N ASN A 34 5.67 3.77 11.92
CA ASN A 34 6.47 3.19 10.84
C ASN A 34 5.61 2.73 9.66
N GLY A 35 4.35 3.15 9.60
CA GLY A 35 3.43 2.83 8.52
C GLY A 35 2.86 4.09 7.89
N LEU A 36 1.54 4.14 7.74
CA LEU A 36 0.85 5.22 7.03
C LEU A 36 1.07 6.62 7.66
N GLN A 37 1.54 6.73 8.91
CA GLN A 37 1.98 8.04 9.45
C GLN A 37 3.20 8.62 8.71
N ARG A 38 4.01 7.78 8.05
CA ARG A 38 5.06 8.26 7.15
C ARG A 38 4.47 8.90 5.89
N LEU A 39 3.38 8.33 5.37
CA LEU A 39 2.65 8.92 4.27
C LEU A 39 1.94 10.22 4.70
N ASP A 40 1.38 10.26 5.91
CA ASP A 40 0.78 11.47 6.49
C ASP A 40 1.78 12.65 6.48
N TYR A 41 3.03 12.40 6.90
CA TYR A 41 4.09 13.41 6.87
C TYR A 41 4.39 13.91 5.45
N VAL A 42 4.46 13.01 4.46
CA VAL A 42 4.69 13.40 3.07
C VAL A 42 3.56 14.25 2.53
N VAL A 43 2.30 13.86 2.79
CA VAL A 43 1.12 14.62 2.36
C VAL A 43 1.09 16.00 3.01
N ALA A 44 1.28 16.08 4.34
CA ALA A 44 1.33 17.36 5.06
C ALA A 44 2.46 18.27 4.55
N SER A 45 3.64 17.71 4.26
CA SER A 45 4.74 18.46 3.66
C SER A 45 4.39 18.95 2.26
N ALA A 46 3.73 18.14 1.44
CA ALA A 46 3.29 18.55 0.10
C ALA A 46 2.27 19.69 0.18
N GLU A 47 1.31 19.62 1.09
CA GLU A 47 0.35 20.71 1.36
C GLU A 47 1.04 22.01 1.75
N ALA A 48 2.01 21.95 2.67
CA ALA A 48 2.75 23.12 3.14
C ALA A 48 3.57 23.81 2.03
N HIS A 49 3.91 23.09 0.96
CA HIS A 49 4.74 23.60 -0.14
C HIS A 49 3.98 23.75 -1.46
N GLY A 50 2.65 23.54 -1.47
CA GLY A 50 1.84 23.64 -2.69
C GLY A 50 2.20 22.60 -3.75
N ILE A 51 2.68 21.42 -3.33
CA ILE A 51 3.04 20.31 -4.22
C ILE A 51 1.85 19.35 -4.37
N SER A 52 1.56 18.99 -5.62
CA SER A 52 0.55 18.00 -5.96
C SER A 52 1.15 16.59 -6.02
N LEU A 53 0.43 15.60 -5.49
CA LEU A 53 0.82 14.20 -5.40
C LEU A 53 -0.12 13.33 -6.22
N ILE A 54 0.49 12.40 -6.96
CA ILE A 54 -0.16 11.18 -7.43
C ILE A 54 0.32 10.05 -6.52
N ILE A 55 -0.63 9.29 -5.97
CA ILE A 55 -0.35 8.19 -5.04
C ILE A 55 -0.96 6.91 -5.60
N ASN A 56 -0.12 5.91 -5.78
CA ASN A 56 -0.51 4.59 -6.24
C ASN A 56 -0.65 3.59 -5.09
N PHE A 57 -1.51 2.57 -5.22
CA PHE A 57 -1.86 1.69 -4.09
C PHE A 57 -1.11 0.35 -4.04
N VAL A 58 -0.55 -0.09 -5.15
CA VAL A 58 0.23 -1.33 -5.25
C VAL A 58 1.21 -1.25 -6.42
N ASN A 59 2.24 -2.09 -6.41
CA ASN A 59 3.18 -2.24 -7.52
C ASN A 59 2.91 -3.53 -8.29
N ASN A 60 2.97 -3.47 -9.62
CA ASN A 60 3.02 -4.69 -10.44
C ASN A 60 4.34 -5.46 -10.22
N TRP A 61 5.44 -4.71 -10.04
CA TRP A 61 6.77 -5.27 -9.79
C TRP A 61 6.99 -5.63 -8.31
N THR A 62 8.15 -6.22 -8.04
CA THR A 62 8.51 -6.75 -6.71
C THR A 62 9.15 -5.72 -5.77
N ASP A 63 9.53 -4.54 -6.28
CA ASP A 63 10.06 -3.46 -5.45
C ASP A 63 9.02 -3.03 -4.42
N TYR A 64 9.43 -3.00 -3.15
CA TYR A 64 8.55 -2.81 -2.00
C TYR A 64 7.35 -3.78 -1.97
N GLY A 65 7.55 -5.01 -2.43
CA GLY A 65 6.56 -6.09 -2.38
C GLY A 65 5.66 -6.14 -3.60
N GLY A 66 4.58 -5.35 -3.60
CA GLY A 66 3.62 -5.31 -4.71
C GLY A 66 2.68 -6.52 -4.78
N MET A 67 2.10 -6.76 -5.96
CA MET A 67 1.16 -7.86 -6.20
C MET A 67 1.77 -9.22 -5.82
N ALA A 68 3.09 -9.39 -5.96
CA ALA A 68 3.79 -10.61 -5.56
C ALA A 68 3.64 -10.93 -4.06
N ALA A 69 3.57 -9.94 -3.18
CA ALA A 69 3.37 -10.14 -1.74
C ALA A 69 1.98 -10.73 -1.44
N TYR A 70 0.95 -10.20 -2.12
CA TYR A 70 -0.41 -10.76 -2.07
C TYR A 70 -0.43 -12.19 -2.62
N CYS A 71 0.21 -12.42 -3.78
CA CYS A 71 0.24 -13.72 -4.42
C CYS A 71 0.89 -14.78 -3.54
N SER A 72 2.01 -14.44 -2.89
CA SER A 72 2.69 -15.34 -1.97
C SER A 72 1.82 -15.74 -0.78
N TYR A 73 1.02 -14.81 -0.25
CA TYR A 73 0.17 -15.07 0.92
C TYR A 73 -1.09 -15.87 0.57
N TYR A 74 -1.72 -15.56 -0.58
CA TYR A 74 -2.98 -16.19 -1.01
C TYR A 74 -2.80 -17.39 -1.94
N GLY A 75 -1.57 -17.85 -2.18
CA GLY A 75 -1.28 -19.01 -3.02
C GLY A 75 -1.66 -18.80 -4.49
N ILE A 76 -1.43 -17.59 -5.02
CA ILE A 76 -1.84 -17.21 -6.38
C ILE A 76 -0.65 -17.40 -7.32
N SER A 77 -0.89 -18.12 -8.43
CA SER A 77 0.04 -18.22 -9.55
C SER A 77 -0.73 -18.46 -10.85
N PRO A 78 -0.39 -17.79 -11.97
CA PRO A 78 0.59 -16.71 -12.10
C PRO A 78 0.13 -15.39 -11.44
N VAL A 79 0.98 -14.37 -11.41
CA VAL A 79 0.69 -13.06 -10.76
C VAL A 79 -0.58 -12.40 -11.31
N THR A 80 -0.92 -12.63 -12.58
CA THR A 80 -2.17 -12.13 -13.20
C THR A 80 -3.43 -12.68 -12.53
N GLY A 81 -3.35 -13.78 -11.77
CA GLY A 81 -4.43 -14.26 -10.92
C GLY A 81 -4.78 -13.31 -9.77
N TRP A 82 -3.90 -12.35 -9.43
CA TRP A 82 -4.17 -11.33 -8.41
C TRP A 82 -5.41 -10.50 -8.74
N TYR A 83 -5.63 -10.19 -10.03
CA TYR A 83 -6.75 -9.38 -10.49
C TYR A 83 -8.12 -10.01 -10.23
N THR A 84 -8.20 -11.35 -10.17
CA THR A 84 -9.47 -12.08 -10.02
C THR A 84 -9.61 -12.80 -8.68
N ASN A 85 -8.53 -12.91 -7.89
CA ASN A 85 -8.58 -13.55 -6.59
C ASN A 85 -9.36 -12.70 -5.57
N THR A 86 -10.47 -13.23 -5.06
CA THR A 86 -11.37 -12.51 -4.14
C THR A 86 -10.70 -12.08 -2.83
N ALA A 87 -9.82 -12.90 -2.27
CA ALA A 87 -9.16 -12.59 -1.00
C ALA A 87 -8.13 -11.46 -1.18
N ALA A 88 -7.31 -11.52 -2.24
CA ALA A 88 -6.38 -10.46 -2.58
C ALA A 88 -7.09 -9.13 -2.89
N GLN A 89 -8.15 -9.17 -3.69
CA GLN A 89 -8.92 -7.96 -4.03
C GLN A 89 -9.67 -7.37 -2.82
N THR A 90 -10.11 -8.22 -1.87
CA THR A 90 -10.70 -7.75 -0.61
C THR A 90 -9.68 -6.98 0.22
N GLN A 91 -8.47 -7.53 0.39
CA GLN A 91 -7.40 -6.85 1.12
C GLN A 91 -6.96 -5.57 0.42
N TYR A 92 -6.82 -5.58 -0.91
CA TYR A 92 -6.44 -4.41 -1.70
C TYR A 92 -7.46 -3.27 -1.55
N LYS A 93 -8.76 -3.57 -1.58
CA LYS A 93 -9.83 -2.59 -1.33
C LYS A 93 -9.82 -2.06 0.10
N ALA A 94 -9.53 -2.91 1.08
CA ALA A 94 -9.36 -2.48 2.47
C ALA A 94 -8.19 -1.50 2.61
N TYR A 95 -7.09 -1.73 1.88
CA TYR A 95 -5.95 -0.82 1.84
C TYR A 95 -6.27 0.51 1.17
N ILE A 96 -6.93 0.47 0.00
CA ILE A 96 -7.43 1.69 -0.68
C ILE A 96 -8.30 2.50 0.29
N GLN A 97 -9.24 1.86 0.97
CA GLN A 97 -10.10 2.53 1.93
C GLN A 97 -9.29 3.18 3.06
N ALA A 98 -8.33 2.45 3.64
CA ALA A 98 -7.48 2.97 4.71
C ALA A 98 -6.64 4.18 4.26
N VAL A 99 -6.15 4.20 3.03
CA VAL A 99 -5.37 5.32 2.48
C VAL A 99 -6.28 6.50 2.10
N VAL A 100 -7.32 6.26 1.30
CA VAL A 100 -8.20 7.33 0.80
C VAL A 100 -8.93 8.04 1.93
N SER A 101 -9.41 7.30 2.94
CA SER A 101 -10.09 7.90 4.10
C SER A 101 -9.21 8.85 4.91
N ARG A 102 -7.88 8.75 4.83
CA ARG A 102 -6.95 9.67 5.51
C ARG A 102 -6.87 11.04 4.86
N TYR A 103 -7.12 11.13 3.56
CA TYR A 103 -6.77 12.32 2.76
C TYR A 103 -7.95 12.89 1.97
N THR A 104 -9.19 12.61 2.40
CA THR A 104 -10.42 13.05 1.71
C THR A 104 -10.55 14.56 1.56
N THR A 105 -9.92 15.33 2.46
CA THR A 105 -9.94 16.80 2.44
C THR A 105 -8.61 17.41 1.99
N SER A 106 -7.61 16.59 1.67
CA SER A 106 -6.29 17.08 1.31
C SER A 106 -6.30 17.67 -0.09
N LYS A 107 -5.79 18.89 -0.23
CA LYS A 107 -5.64 19.55 -1.54
C LYS A 107 -4.35 19.15 -2.25
N ALA A 108 -3.41 18.52 -1.56
CA ALA A 108 -2.17 18.03 -2.16
C ALA A 108 -2.39 16.74 -2.96
N ILE A 109 -3.47 15.99 -2.71
CA ILE A 109 -3.79 14.83 -3.54
C ILE A 109 -4.38 15.31 -4.87
N PHE A 110 -3.63 15.12 -5.96
CA PHE A 110 -4.10 15.41 -7.31
C PHE A 110 -4.89 14.24 -7.89
N SER A 111 -4.37 13.03 -7.74
CA SER A 111 -5.06 11.82 -8.21
C SER A 111 -4.57 10.56 -7.47
N TRP A 112 -5.36 9.51 -7.64
CA TRP A 112 -5.02 8.15 -7.23
C TRP A 112 -4.68 7.33 -8.46
N GLU A 113 -3.69 6.48 -8.33
CA GLU A 113 -3.33 5.47 -9.33
C GLU A 113 -3.62 4.09 -8.74
N LEU A 114 -4.20 3.17 -9.52
CA LEU A 114 -4.59 1.87 -9.00
C LEU A 114 -3.32 1.01 -8.74
N PRO A 115 -2.81 0.24 -9.71
CA PRO A 115 -1.45 -0.26 -9.64
C PRO A 115 -0.48 0.64 -10.42
N ASN A 116 0.77 0.70 -9.96
CA ASN A 116 1.88 1.16 -10.79
C ASN A 116 2.21 0.10 -11.84
N GLU A 117 2.20 0.52 -13.12
CA GLU A 117 2.58 -0.29 -14.29
C GLU A 117 1.90 -1.68 -14.38
N PRO A 118 0.55 -1.75 -14.43
CA PRO A 118 -0.22 -3.00 -14.46
C PRO A 118 0.07 -3.96 -15.63
#